data_AF-A0A3S9P268-F1
#
_entry.id   AF-A0A3S9P268-F1
#
_cell.length_a   1.000
_cell.length_b   1.000
_cell.length_c   1.000
_cell.angle_alpha   90.00
_cell.angle_beta   90.00
_cell.angle_gamma   90.00
#
_symmetry.space_group_name_H-M   'P 1'
#
loop_
_entity.id
_entity.type
_entity.pdbx_description
1 polymer ?
#
loop_
_entity_poly.entity_id
_entity_poly.type
_entity_poly.pdbx_seq_one_letter_code
_entity_poly.pdbx_strand_id
1 'polypeptide(L)'
;MQKLFCIVFLLLSNITLAQDDCSASLQKKYWRYRINMSTFLAQESGIDIHPDKIFYDFMNMPIGVPFNYIDFIDISNQKYVNIGSDKLLYPAYIEYKKMKADASKKGVNINIRSSYRSKRTQEIVFRKHGPKVAEIPGYSEHHLLTTIDIRYAGENTKLFLWLLKYGFDYGWVPTYYFRIEKNIRKEAWHWRFVGIEAAKWFECAWKDDINQEIRRLSYQFGSI
;
A
#
# COMPACT_ATOMS: atom_id res chain seq x y z
N MET A 1 12.39 -26.65 -68.13
CA MET A 1 12.43 -25.37 -67.39
C MET A 1 11.82 -25.60 -66.00
N GLN A 2 12.67 -25.95 -65.02
CA GLN A 2 12.28 -26.23 -63.64
C GLN A 2 12.14 -24.88 -62.89
N LYS A 3 10.95 -24.59 -62.35
CA LYS A 3 10.74 -23.38 -61.54
C LYS A 3 11.30 -23.60 -60.13
N LEU A 4 12.35 -22.87 -59.82
CA LEU A 4 12.97 -22.77 -58.50
C LEU A 4 11.99 -21.98 -57.59
N PHE A 5 11.43 -22.63 -56.57
CA PHE A 5 10.66 -21.95 -55.53
C PHE A 5 11.64 -21.47 -54.45
N CYS A 6 11.92 -20.17 -54.41
CA CYS A 6 12.63 -19.55 -53.28
C CYS A 6 11.71 -19.53 -52.06
N ILE A 7 11.99 -20.38 -51.08
CA ILE A 7 11.37 -20.30 -49.75
C ILE A 7 12.07 -19.17 -49.00
N VAL A 8 11.38 -18.04 -48.86
CA VAL A 8 11.79 -16.94 -47.99
C VAL A 8 11.54 -17.37 -46.55
N PHE A 9 12.61 -17.65 -45.80
CA PHE A 9 12.53 -17.80 -44.35
C PHE A 9 12.29 -16.42 -43.73
N LEU A 10 11.03 -16.12 -43.42
CA LEU A 10 10.67 -15.05 -42.50
C LEU A 10 11.07 -15.50 -41.09
N LEU A 11 12.22 -15.02 -40.61
CA LEU A 11 12.56 -15.01 -39.19
C LEU A 11 11.57 -14.07 -38.50
N LEU A 12 10.43 -14.62 -38.07
CA LEU A 12 9.60 -13.99 -37.05
C LEU A 12 10.41 -14.01 -35.75
N SER A 13 11.08 -12.91 -35.47
CA SER A 13 11.55 -12.62 -34.13
C SER A 13 10.33 -12.52 -33.21
N ASN A 14 10.01 -13.61 -32.53
CA ASN A 14 9.12 -13.59 -31.37
C ASN A 14 9.85 -12.84 -30.25
N ILE A 15 9.90 -11.51 -30.36
CA ILE A 15 10.12 -10.65 -29.21
C ILE A 15 8.75 -10.44 -28.58
N THR A 16 8.28 -11.46 -27.85
CA THR A 16 7.30 -11.24 -26.79
C THR A 16 8.06 -10.62 -25.61
N LEU A 17 8.36 -9.32 -25.71
CA LEU A 17 8.64 -8.54 -24.51
C LEU A 17 7.28 -8.20 -23.92
N ALA A 18 6.90 -8.98 -22.91
CA ALA A 18 5.77 -8.74 -22.03
C ALA A 18 5.87 -7.32 -21.47
N GLN A 19 5.20 -6.36 -22.11
CA GLN A 19 5.08 -4.98 -21.64
C GLN A 19 3.65 -4.66 -21.18
N ASP A 20 2.75 -5.65 -21.17
CA ASP A 20 1.31 -5.45 -20.92
C ASP A 20 0.74 -6.37 -19.83
N ASP A 21 0.93 -6.05 -18.54
CA ASP A 21 0.09 -6.67 -17.48
C ASP A 21 -0.34 -5.73 -16.34
N CYS A 22 0.20 -4.51 -16.27
CA CYS A 22 -0.22 -3.55 -15.24
C CYS A 22 -1.41 -2.68 -15.69
N SER A 23 -1.80 -2.78 -16.95
CA SER A 23 -2.92 -2.07 -17.59
C SER A 23 -4.30 -2.70 -17.34
N ALA A 24 -4.35 -3.94 -16.83
CA ALA A 24 -5.61 -4.54 -16.38
C ALA A 24 -6.13 -3.77 -15.15
N SER A 25 -7.35 -3.20 -15.25
CA SER A 25 -7.84 -2.34 -14.18
C SER A 25 -8.32 -3.15 -12.97
N LEU A 26 -7.58 -3.07 -11.86
CA LEU A 26 -8.03 -3.52 -10.53
C LEU A 26 -9.38 -2.88 -10.14
N GLN A 27 -9.71 -1.71 -10.70
CA GLN A 27 -10.98 -1.03 -10.50
C GLN A 27 -12.20 -1.90 -10.85
N LYS A 28 -12.19 -2.60 -12.01
CA LYS A 28 -13.36 -3.38 -12.49
C LYS A 28 -13.61 -4.64 -11.68
N LYS A 29 -12.57 -5.24 -11.10
CA LYS A 29 -12.64 -6.59 -10.52
C LYS A 29 -13.18 -6.61 -9.07
N TYR A 30 -13.16 -5.48 -8.34
CA TYR A 30 -13.25 -5.54 -6.87
C TYR A 30 -14.11 -4.49 -6.14
N TRP A 31 -15.04 -3.80 -6.82
CA TRP A 31 -15.85 -2.74 -6.19
C TRP A 31 -16.76 -3.20 -5.04
N ARG A 32 -17.24 -4.44 -5.09
CA ARG A 32 -18.25 -4.95 -4.17
C ARG A 32 -17.71 -5.28 -2.77
N TYR A 33 -16.44 -5.70 -2.66
CA TYR A 33 -15.82 -6.03 -1.38
C TYR A 33 -15.37 -4.78 -0.58
N ARG A 34 -15.20 -3.66 -1.28
CA ARG A 34 -14.78 -2.36 -0.73
C ARG A 34 -15.86 -1.69 0.14
N ILE A 35 -17.12 -2.06 -0.02
CA ILE A 35 -18.28 -1.52 0.72
C ILE A 35 -18.48 -2.21 2.08
N ASN A 36 -18.21 -3.52 2.18
CA ASN A 36 -18.52 -4.29 3.38
C ASN A 36 -17.68 -3.88 4.60
N MET A 37 -16.43 -3.48 4.37
CA MET A 37 -15.55 -3.03 5.45
C MET A 37 -15.92 -1.60 5.92
N SER A 38 -16.53 -0.76 5.06
CA SER A 38 -17.06 0.56 5.46
C SER A 38 -18.18 0.36 6.43
N THR A 39 -19.07 -0.55 6.09
CA THR A 39 -20.21 -0.92 6.92
C THR A 39 -19.75 -1.46 8.26
N PHE A 40 -18.75 -2.35 8.31
CA PHE A 40 -18.18 -2.85 9.58
C PHE A 40 -17.62 -1.71 10.46
N LEU A 41 -16.81 -0.81 9.90
CA LEU A 41 -16.24 0.30 10.67
C LEU A 41 -17.28 1.35 11.07
N ALA A 42 -18.28 1.60 10.21
CA ALA A 42 -19.41 2.46 10.54
C ALA A 42 -20.22 1.88 11.71
N GLN A 43 -20.49 0.58 11.69
CA GLN A 43 -21.21 -0.15 12.75
C GLN A 43 -20.42 -0.21 14.06
N GLU A 44 -19.13 -0.53 14.02
CA GLU A 44 -18.30 -0.70 15.22
C GLU A 44 -17.77 0.61 15.81
N SER A 45 -17.53 1.63 14.97
CA SER A 45 -16.84 2.87 15.39
C SER A 45 -17.69 4.14 15.26
N GLY A 46 -18.95 4.05 14.83
CA GLY A 46 -19.84 5.21 14.69
C GLY A 46 -19.31 6.24 13.69
N ILE A 47 -18.68 5.77 12.62
CA ILE A 47 -18.12 6.57 11.53
C ILE A 47 -19.11 6.52 10.38
N ASP A 48 -19.97 7.53 10.27
CA ASP A 48 -20.86 7.72 9.12
C ASP A 48 -20.18 8.68 8.13
N ILE A 49 -19.92 8.21 6.91
CA ILE A 49 -19.31 9.01 5.85
C ILE A 49 -20.33 9.14 4.73
N HIS A 50 -20.70 10.39 4.45
CA HIS A 50 -21.59 10.71 3.35
C HIS A 50 -20.94 10.27 2.02
N PRO A 51 -21.61 9.46 1.18
CA PRO A 51 -21.06 8.94 -0.08
C PRO A 51 -20.52 10.01 -1.02
N ASP A 52 -21.09 11.22 -0.97
CA ASP A 52 -20.68 12.34 -1.82
C ASP A 52 -19.35 13.00 -1.40
N LYS A 53 -18.76 12.56 -0.27
CA LYS A 53 -17.44 13.00 0.22
C LYS A 53 -16.37 11.93 0.03
N ILE A 54 -16.65 10.95 -0.81
CA ILE A 54 -15.67 9.97 -1.24
C ILE A 54 -14.69 10.67 -2.19
N PHE A 55 -13.47 10.93 -1.74
CA PHE A 55 -12.37 11.43 -2.57
C PHE A 55 -11.82 10.30 -3.44
N TYR A 56 -10.74 10.46 -4.21
CA TYR A 56 -10.04 9.35 -4.87
C TYR A 56 -8.56 9.39 -4.50
N ASP A 57 -8.02 8.26 -4.05
CA ASP A 57 -6.66 8.01 -3.64
C ASP A 57 -5.74 8.09 -4.85
N PHE A 58 -4.45 7.97 -4.56
CA PHE A 58 -3.39 8.06 -5.55
C PHE A 58 -3.47 6.99 -6.64
N MET A 59 -4.23 5.91 -6.48
CA MET A 59 -4.50 4.93 -7.55
C MET A 59 -5.78 5.29 -8.34
N ASN A 60 -6.31 6.51 -8.18
CA ASN A 60 -7.62 6.95 -8.67
C ASN A 60 -8.76 6.07 -8.11
N MET A 61 -8.68 5.71 -6.83
CA MET A 61 -9.65 4.83 -6.18
C MET A 61 -10.21 5.49 -4.94
N PRO A 62 -11.50 5.40 -4.65
CA PRO A 62 -12.09 6.31 -3.68
C PRO A 62 -11.38 6.42 -2.28
N ILE A 63 -11.19 7.62 -1.67
CA ILE A 63 -10.65 7.87 -0.29
C ILE A 63 -11.80 8.27 0.64
N GLY A 64 -11.68 7.86 1.89
CA GLY A 64 -12.65 8.13 2.94
C GLY A 64 -13.42 6.87 3.29
N VAL A 65 -12.72 5.94 3.95
CA VAL A 65 -13.18 4.65 4.51
C VAL A 65 -13.75 3.66 3.49
N PRO A 66 -13.36 2.37 3.52
CA PRO A 66 -12.10 1.70 3.75
C PRO A 66 -11.83 0.87 2.49
N PHE A 67 -11.13 1.42 1.52
CA PHE A 67 -10.90 0.71 0.27
C PHE A 67 -9.73 -0.25 0.47
N ASN A 68 -10.01 -1.35 1.18
CA ASN A 68 -9.06 -2.41 1.45
C ASN A 68 -9.03 -3.37 0.27
N TYR A 69 -7.85 -3.53 -0.33
CA TYR A 69 -7.64 -4.44 -1.46
C TYR A 69 -7.31 -5.86 -1.00
N ILE A 70 -7.79 -6.25 0.18
CA ILE A 70 -7.72 -7.65 0.58
C ILE A 70 -8.83 -8.37 -0.18
N ASP A 71 -8.57 -8.75 -1.42
CA ASP A 71 -9.55 -9.34 -2.32
C ASP A 71 -10.24 -10.65 -1.81
N PHE A 72 -10.02 -11.08 -0.56
CA PHE A 72 -10.35 -12.44 -0.10
C PHE A 72 -10.76 -12.60 1.37
N ILE A 73 -11.32 -11.61 2.07
CA ILE A 73 -11.72 -11.87 3.47
C ILE A 73 -13.19 -11.64 3.75
N ASP A 74 -13.85 -12.77 4.00
CA ASP A 74 -15.03 -12.89 4.83
C ASP A 74 -14.82 -12.16 6.18
N ILE A 75 -15.33 -10.93 6.24
CA ILE A 75 -15.27 -10.08 7.43
C ILE A 75 -16.02 -10.66 8.63
N SER A 76 -16.90 -11.65 8.42
CA SER A 76 -17.67 -12.26 9.51
C SER A 76 -16.79 -13.04 10.50
N ASN A 77 -15.56 -13.40 10.08
CA ASN A 77 -14.62 -14.18 10.88
C ASN A 77 -13.29 -13.47 11.19
N GLN A 78 -13.18 -12.17 10.90
CA GLN A 78 -11.91 -11.46 11.06
C GLN A 78 -11.57 -11.20 12.53
N LYS A 79 -10.40 -11.71 12.92
CA LYS A 79 -9.75 -11.39 14.19
C LYS A 79 -8.71 -10.29 13.96
N TYR A 80 -8.60 -9.36 14.89
CA TYR A 80 -7.42 -8.51 15.00
C TYR A 80 -6.50 -9.05 16.09
N VAL A 81 -5.22 -8.68 16.01
CA VAL A 81 -4.18 -9.07 16.94
C VAL A 81 -3.67 -7.83 17.64
N ASN A 82 -3.59 -7.87 18.97
CA ASN A 82 -2.93 -6.82 19.74
C ASN A 82 -1.41 -6.98 19.64
N ILE A 83 -0.71 -5.88 19.44
CA ILE A 83 0.76 -5.80 19.35
C ILE A 83 1.21 -4.74 20.34
N GLY A 84 1.38 -5.12 21.61
CA GLY A 84 1.54 -4.15 22.69
C GLY A 84 0.29 -3.28 22.81
N SER A 85 0.43 -1.95 22.71
CA SER A 85 -0.69 -1.00 22.70
C SER A 85 -1.37 -0.83 21.33
N ASP A 86 -0.81 -1.46 20.30
CA ASP A 86 -1.24 -1.34 18.90
C ASP A 86 -2.11 -2.52 18.47
N LYS A 87 -2.77 -2.42 17.31
CA LYS A 87 -3.63 -3.48 16.78
C LYS A 87 -3.52 -3.57 15.26
N LEU A 88 -3.44 -4.79 14.76
CA LEU A 88 -3.51 -5.07 13.33
C LEU A 88 -4.51 -6.17 13.02
N LEU A 89 -5.13 -6.06 11.85
CA LEU A 89 -5.93 -7.12 11.28
C LEU A 89 -5.06 -8.38 11.08
N TYR A 90 -5.59 -9.56 11.37
CA TYR A 90 -4.81 -10.79 11.38
C TYR A 90 -3.94 -11.02 10.12
N PRO A 91 -4.43 -10.89 8.88
CA PRO A 91 -3.60 -11.05 7.67
C PRO A 91 -2.48 -10.00 7.59
N ALA A 92 -2.78 -8.74 7.90
CA ALA A 92 -1.78 -7.68 7.96
C ALA A 92 -0.72 -8.01 9.01
N TYR A 93 -1.12 -8.50 10.18
CA TYR A 93 -0.19 -8.94 11.22
C TYR A 93 0.72 -10.10 10.77
N ILE A 94 0.19 -11.10 10.05
CA ILE A 94 0.98 -12.22 9.54
C ILE A 94 2.06 -11.71 8.57
N GLU A 95 1.68 -10.86 7.61
CA GLU A 95 2.64 -10.33 6.65
C GLU A 95 3.62 -9.32 7.29
N TYR A 96 3.17 -8.52 8.26
CA TYR A 96 4.06 -7.68 9.08
C TYR A 96 5.13 -8.52 9.80
N LYS A 97 4.75 -9.65 10.41
CA LYS A 97 5.72 -10.53 11.09
C LYS A 97 6.76 -11.09 10.14
N LYS A 98 6.36 -11.56 8.96
CA LYS A 98 7.28 -12.08 7.93
C LYS A 98 8.23 -10.98 7.47
N MET A 99 7.69 -9.82 7.09
CA MET A 99 8.46 -8.64 6.68
C MET A 99 9.49 -8.23 7.74
N LYS A 100 9.06 -8.14 9.00
CA LYS A 100 9.94 -7.80 10.14
C LYS A 100 11.07 -8.83 10.32
N ALA A 101 10.76 -10.13 10.24
CA ALA A 101 11.74 -11.19 10.41
C ALA A 101 12.77 -11.19 9.29
N ASP A 102 12.34 -11.02 8.03
CA ASP A 102 13.25 -11.01 6.89
C ASP A 102 14.11 -9.74 6.81
N ALA A 103 13.55 -8.58 7.21
CA ALA A 103 14.32 -7.36 7.40
C ALA A 103 15.42 -7.54 8.47
N SER A 104 15.09 -8.20 9.59
CA SER A 104 16.01 -8.42 10.69
C SER A 104 17.22 -9.28 10.29
N LYS A 105 17.02 -10.30 9.43
CA LYS A 105 18.12 -11.10 8.85
C LYS A 105 19.10 -10.26 8.03
N LYS A 106 18.69 -9.07 7.56
CA LYS A 106 19.51 -8.11 6.81
C LYS A 106 20.00 -6.94 7.68
N GLY A 107 19.85 -7.04 9.01
CA GLY A 107 20.22 -5.97 9.95
C GLY A 107 19.31 -4.75 9.90
N VAL A 108 18.10 -4.87 9.32
CA VAL A 108 17.10 -3.80 9.25
C VAL A 108 15.99 -4.07 10.27
N ASN A 109 15.71 -3.10 11.14
CA ASN A 109 14.73 -3.25 12.21
C ASN A 109 13.44 -2.50 11.88
N ILE A 110 12.34 -3.23 11.72
CA ILE A 110 11.01 -2.66 11.48
C ILE A 110 10.20 -2.69 12.77
N ASN A 111 9.86 -1.53 13.33
CA ASN A 111 9.07 -1.43 14.57
C ASN A 111 7.87 -0.51 14.36
N ILE A 112 6.70 -0.94 14.83
CA ILE A 112 5.49 -0.12 14.79
C ILE A 112 5.64 1.02 15.79
N ARG A 113 5.36 2.24 15.34
CA ARG A 113 5.18 3.43 16.17
C ARG A 113 3.71 3.66 16.51
N SER A 114 2.84 3.39 15.54
CA SER A 114 1.40 3.62 15.61
C SER A 114 0.72 2.73 14.55
N SER A 115 -0.41 2.13 14.87
CA SER A 115 -1.24 1.33 13.97
C SER A 115 -2.70 1.75 14.12
N TYR A 116 -3.61 0.87 14.54
CA TYR A 116 -5.00 1.22 14.73
C TYR A 116 -5.20 2.47 15.60
N ARG A 117 -5.97 3.42 15.06
CA ARG A 117 -6.47 4.57 15.80
C ARG A 117 -7.98 4.52 15.83
N SER A 118 -8.55 4.65 17.02
CA SER A 118 -9.99 4.90 17.16
C SER A 118 -10.36 6.29 16.64
N LYS A 119 -11.65 6.55 16.37
CA LYS A 119 -12.15 7.89 16.01
C LYS A 119 -11.71 8.95 17.03
N ARG A 120 -11.87 8.67 18.32
CA ARG A 120 -11.45 9.56 19.43
C ARG A 120 -9.94 9.84 19.40
N THR A 121 -9.13 8.80 19.18
CA THR A 121 -7.68 8.96 19.03
C THR A 121 -7.36 9.87 17.84
N GLN A 122 -8.06 9.68 16.73
CA GLN A 122 -7.89 10.50 15.53
C GLN A 122 -8.31 11.95 15.75
N GLU A 123 -9.38 12.23 16.49
CA GLU A 123 -9.78 13.59 16.87
C GLU A 123 -8.69 14.32 17.66
N ILE A 124 -8.03 13.62 18.59
CA ILE A 124 -6.91 14.17 19.36
C ILE A 124 -5.74 14.49 18.44
N VAL A 125 -5.38 13.56 17.54
CA VAL A 125 -4.28 13.75 16.58
C VAL A 125 -4.59 14.90 15.62
N PHE A 126 -5.80 14.94 15.07
CA PHE A 126 -6.25 15.99 14.16
C PHE A 126 -6.24 17.36 14.82
N ARG A 127 -6.78 17.49 16.03
CA ARG A 127 -6.76 18.75 16.79
C ARG A 127 -5.32 19.22 17.08
N LYS A 128 -4.40 18.29 17.33
CA LYS A 128 -3.00 18.60 17.65
C LYS A 128 -2.19 19.03 16.43
N HIS A 129 -2.39 18.38 15.29
CA HIS A 129 -1.50 18.50 14.13
C HIS A 129 -2.13 19.24 12.94
N GLY A 130 -3.45 19.37 12.92
CA GLY A 130 -4.20 20.04 11.86
C GLY A 130 -4.26 19.26 10.54
N PRO A 131 -5.02 19.77 9.56
CA PRO A 131 -5.35 19.06 8.32
C PRO A 131 -4.17 18.86 7.36
N LYS A 132 -3.03 19.54 7.57
CA LYS A 132 -1.83 19.35 6.75
C LYS A 132 -1.02 18.11 7.12
N VAL A 133 -1.30 17.52 8.29
CA VAL A 133 -0.49 16.45 8.90
C VAL A 133 -1.35 15.29 9.39
N ALA A 134 -2.64 15.51 9.61
CA ALA A 134 -3.56 14.50 10.09
C ALA A 134 -4.85 14.50 9.27
N GLU A 135 -5.30 13.31 8.92
CA GLU A 135 -6.61 13.10 8.29
C GLU A 135 -7.75 13.43 9.24
N ILE A 136 -8.85 13.94 8.67
CA ILE A 136 -10.10 14.19 9.39
C ILE A 136 -10.54 12.88 10.07
N PRO A 137 -11.02 12.90 11.33
CA PRO A 137 -11.55 11.71 11.99
C PRO A 137 -12.61 11.01 11.13
N GLY A 138 -12.49 9.69 11.01
CA GLY A 138 -13.24 8.92 10.04
C GLY A 138 -12.42 8.63 8.79
N TYR A 139 -11.66 9.58 8.23
CA TYR A 139 -10.98 9.43 6.94
C TYR A 139 -9.58 8.80 7.02
N SER A 140 -9.03 8.61 8.23
CA SER A 140 -7.67 8.05 8.40
C SER A 140 -7.59 6.56 8.08
N GLU A 141 -6.57 6.16 7.32
CA GLU A 141 -6.26 4.73 7.06
C GLU A 141 -5.96 3.95 8.35
N HIS A 142 -5.57 4.62 9.45
CA HIS A 142 -5.38 3.97 10.74
C HIS A 142 -6.66 3.44 11.36
N HIS A 143 -7.84 3.86 10.91
CA HIS A 143 -9.10 3.26 11.34
C HIS A 143 -9.25 1.81 10.84
N LEU A 144 -8.47 1.41 9.83
CA LEU A 144 -8.71 0.19 9.07
C LEU A 144 -8.06 -1.07 9.65
N LEU A 145 -7.32 -0.95 10.77
CA LEU A 145 -6.48 -2.05 11.32
C LEU A 145 -5.42 -2.58 10.33
N THR A 146 -5.22 -1.95 9.17
CA THR A 146 -4.26 -2.39 8.15
C THR A 146 -3.12 -1.42 7.91
N THR A 147 -2.98 -0.40 8.75
CA THR A 147 -1.96 0.64 8.56
C THR A 147 -0.98 0.64 9.72
N ILE A 148 0.30 0.86 9.39
CA ILE A 148 1.38 1.07 10.36
C ILE A 148 2.17 2.33 10.02
N ASP A 149 2.46 3.11 11.04
CA ASP A 149 3.56 4.07 11.06
C ASP A 149 4.80 3.33 11.55
N ILE A 150 5.85 3.29 10.73
CA ILE A 150 7.10 2.61 11.04
C ILE A 150 8.06 3.58 11.72
N ARG A 151 8.54 3.20 12.91
CA ARG A 151 9.49 4.00 13.68
C ARG A 151 10.81 4.15 12.92
N TYR A 152 11.33 5.37 12.87
CA TYR A 152 12.59 5.73 12.21
C TYR A 152 12.64 5.51 10.69
N ALA A 153 11.51 5.21 10.04
CA ALA A 153 11.42 5.16 8.58
C ALA A 153 11.29 6.57 8.00
N GLY A 154 12.37 7.34 8.06
CA GLY A 154 12.46 8.64 7.39
C GLY A 154 12.81 8.49 5.91
N GLU A 155 12.45 9.50 5.11
CA GLU A 155 12.72 9.57 3.66
C GLU A 155 14.20 9.33 3.32
N ASN A 156 15.14 9.70 4.18
CA ASN A 156 16.58 9.50 3.98
C ASN A 156 17.14 8.43 4.93
N THR A 157 16.60 7.22 4.89
CA THR A 157 17.06 6.12 5.76
C THR A 157 17.24 4.81 5.01
N LYS A 158 18.20 4.00 5.47
CA LYS A 158 18.38 2.61 4.99
C LYS A 158 17.14 1.75 5.21
N LEU A 159 16.38 2.02 6.27
CA LEU A 159 15.11 1.37 6.55
C LEU A 159 14.08 1.65 5.44
N PHE A 160 13.94 2.92 5.04
CA PHE A 160 13.01 3.27 3.97
C PHE A 160 13.43 2.69 2.61
N LEU A 161 14.73 2.67 2.31
CA LEU A 161 15.25 1.96 1.13
C LEU A 161 14.87 0.48 1.13
N TRP A 162 14.99 -0.20 2.28
CA TRP A 162 14.59 -1.60 2.41
C TRP A 162 13.09 -1.79 2.19
N LEU A 163 12.28 -0.91 2.75
CA LEU A 163 10.83 -0.97 2.59
C LEU A 163 10.42 -0.76 1.12
N LEU A 164 11.04 0.18 0.39
CA LEU A 164 10.77 0.38 -1.03
C LEU A 164 11.18 -0.81 -1.90
N LYS A 165 12.18 -1.59 -1.50
CA LYS A 165 12.58 -2.79 -2.25
C LYS A 165 11.72 -4.01 -1.98
N TYR A 166 11.24 -4.17 -0.75
CA TYR A 166 10.70 -5.45 -0.28
C TYR A 166 9.31 -5.35 0.36
N GLY A 167 8.86 -4.17 0.78
CA GLY A 167 7.57 -4.00 1.46
C GLY A 167 6.39 -4.49 0.62
N PHE A 168 6.47 -4.30 -0.71
CA PHE A 168 5.46 -4.76 -1.67
C PHE A 168 5.30 -6.28 -1.70
N ASP A 169 6.37 -7.05 -1.47
CA ASP A 169 6.35 -8.53 -1.41
C ASP A 169 5.46 -9.04 -0.27
N TYR A 170 5.27 -8.23 0.77
CA TYR A 170 4.46 -8.55 1.94
C TYR A 170 3.11 -7.82 1.91
N GLY A 171 2.72 -7.24 0.76
CA GLY A 171 1.43 -6.58 0.62
C GLY A 171 1.35 -5.18 1.22
N TRP A 172 2.47 -4.52 1.52
CA TRP A 172 2.50 -3.17 2.08
C TRP A 172 2.85 -2.11 1.02
N VAL A 173 2.14 -0.98 1.05
CA VAL A 173 2.38 0.16 0.14
C VAL A 173 2.53 1.49 0.91
N PRO A 174 3.41 2.41 0.46
CA PRO A 174 3.59 3.72 1.09
C PRO A 174 2.60 4.75 0.53
N THR A 175 1.34 4.67 0.98
CA THR A 175 0.16 5.35 0.41
C THR A 175 0.26 6.88 0.32
N TYR A 176 1.08 7.50 1.17
CA TYR A 176 1.24 8.96 1.20
C TYR A 176 2.57 9.44 0.61
N TYR A 177 3.49 8.54 0.25
CA TYR A 177 4.83 8.93 -0.18
C TYR A 177 4.90 9.37 -1.65
N PHE A 178 4.19 8.66 -2.51
CA PHE A 178 4.16 8.93 -3.95
C PHE A 178 2.94 9.75 -4.39
N ARG A 179 2.17 10.32 -3.45
CA ARG A 179 1.05 11.19 -3.80
C ARG A 179 1.53 12.46 -4.49
N ILE A 180 0.84 12.84 -5.56
CA ILE A 180 1.16 14.00 -6.39
C ILE A 180 0.36 15.25 -5.93
N GLU A 181 -0.60 15.08 -5.03
CA GLU A 181 -1.42 16.16 -4.49
C GLU A 181 -0.58 17.19 -3.72
N LYS A 182 -0.56 18.44 -4.20
CA LYS A 182 0.32 19.51 -3.71
C LYS A 182 0.22 19.83 -2.21
N ASN A 183 -0.82 19.37 -1.53
CA ASN A 183 -1.09 19.67 -0.13
C ASN A 183 -0.88 18.48 0.82
N ILE A 184 -0.45 17.34 0.30
CA ILE A 184 -0.18 16.16 1.12
C ILE A 184 1.33 16.02 1.29
N ARG A 185 1.75 15.92 2.54
CA ARG A 185 3.16 15.66 2.87
C ARG A 185 3.53 14.22 2.52
N LYS A 186 4.73 14.03 1.98
CA LYS A 186 5.31 12.69 1.84
C LYS A 186 5.55 12.05 3.20
N GLU A 187 4.99 10.86 3.41
CA GLU A 187 5.10 10.14 4.68
C GLU A 187 5.82 8.80 4.49
N ALA A 188 7.15 8.83 4.49
CA ALA A 188 7.99 7.63 4.29
C ALA A 188 7.74 6.52 5.35
N TRP A 189 7.21 6.89 6.51
CA TRP A 189 6.90 5.97 7.60
C TRP A 189 5.52 5.34 7.49
N HIS A 190 4.60 5.88 6.70
CA HIS A 190 3.21 5.44 6.67
C HIS A 190 3.03 4.36 5.61
N TRP A 191 2.76 3.14 6.05
CA TRP A 191 2.59 1.97 5.19
C TRP A 191 1.26 1.29 5.45
N ARG A 192 0.56 0.96 4.37
CA ARG A 192 -0.75 0.30 4.42
C ARG A 192 -0.66 -1.10 3.82
N PHE A 193 -1.19 -2.07 4.54
CA PHE A 193 -1.41 -3.41 4.03
C PHE A 193 -2.64 -3.41 3.12
N VAL A 194 -2.41 -3.81 1.87
CA VAL A 194 -3.42 -3.89 0.81
C VAL A 194 -3.51 -5.30 0.23
N GLY A 195 -2.73 -6.26 0.73
CA GLY A 195 -2.59 -7.59 0.13
C GLY A 195 -1.52 -7.63 -0.96
N ILE A 196 -0.95 -8.82 -1.18
CA ILE A 196 0.24 -8.98 -2.05
C ILE A 196 -0.06 -8.64 -3.50
N GLU A 197 -1.16 -9.14 -4.07
CA GLU A 197 -1.55 -8.87 -5.47
C GLU A 197 -1.71 -7.36 -5.72
N ALA A 198 -2.43 -6.66 -4.84
CA ALA A 198 -2.63 -5.22 -4.97
C ALA A 198 -1.34 -4.41 -4.74
N ALA A 199 -0.49 -4.82 -3.79
CA ALA A 199 0.79 -4.16 -3.58
C ALA A 199 1.75 -4.35 -4.76
N LYS A 200 1.74 -5.51 -5.41
CA LYS A 200 2.51 -5.78 -6.63
C LYS A 200 2.01 -5.00 -7.84
N TRP A 201 0.69 -4.86 -7.96
CA TRP A 201 0.15 -3.96 -8.96
C TRP A 201 0.54 -2.50 -8.69
N PHE A 202 0.49 -2.03 -7.44
CA PHE A 202 0.96 -0.70 -7.06
C PHE A 202 2.43 -0.50 -7.41
N GLU A 203 3.30 -1.45 -7.04
CA GLU A 203 4.72 -1.43 -7.36
C GLU A 203 4.96 -1.31 -8.86
N CYS A 204 4.17 -2.02 -9.68
CA CYS A 204 4.28 -1.91 -11.12
C CYS A 204 3.78 -0.57 -11.67
N ALA A 205 2.62 -0.10 -11.21
CA ALA A 205 2.02 1.16 -11.66
C ALA A 205 2.89 2.38 -11.35
N TRP A 206 3.68 2.32 -10.28
CA TRP A 206 4.57 3.40 -9.82
C TRP A 206 6.04 3.06 -9.98
N LYS A 207 6.35 2.11 -10.86
CA LYS A 207 7.69 1.53 -11.01
C LYS A 207 8.77 2.59 -11.23
N ASP A 208 8.49 3.63 -12.00
CA ASP A 208 9.49 4.64 -12.33
C ASP A 208 9.82 5.54 -11.15
N ASP A 209 8.81 6.03 -10.42
CA ASP A 209 8.98 6.83 -9.19
C ASP A 209 9.66 6.02 -8.08
N ILE A 210 9.23 4.77 -7.88
CA ILE A 210 9.81 3.86 -6.89
C ILE A 210 11.28 3.60 -7.23
N ASN A 211 11.60 3.29 -8.49
CA ASN A 211 12.97 3.02 -8.91
C ASN A 211 13.85 4.27 -8.86
N GLN A 212 13.31 5.45 -9.17
CA GLN A 212 14.03 6.70 -9.02
C GLN A 212 14.43 6.91 -7.56
N GLU A 213 13.51 6.66 -6.64
CA GLU A 213 13.75 6.81 -5.22
C GLU A 213 14.72 5.77 -4.66
N ILE A 214 14.59 4.51 -5.08
CA ILE A 214 15.54 3.44 -4.76
C ILE A 214 16.95 3.82 -5.25
N ARG A 215 17.08 4.35 -6.48
CA ARG A 215 18.38 4.80 -7.00
C ARG A 215 18.96 5.93 -6.15
N ARG A 216 18.15 6.94 -5.81
CA ARG A 216 18.55 8.07 -4.97
C ARG A 216 19.10 7.60 -3.62
N LEU A 217 18.40 6.68 -2.97
CA LEU A 217 18.78 6.14 -1.67
C LEU A 217 19.95 5.17 -1.75
N SER A 218 20.04 4.36 -2.82
CA SER A 218 21.15 3.42 -3.03
C SER A 218 22.48 4.15 -3.25
N TYR A 219 22.45 5.37 -3.81
CA TYR A 219 23.65 6.23 -3.88
C TYR A 219 24.20 6.56 -2.49
N GLN A 220 23.32 6.75 -1.50
CA GLN A 220 23.71 7.10 -0.13
C GLN A 220 24.06 5.89 0.73
N PHE A 221 23.28 4.80 0.62
CA PHE A 221 23.36 3.66 1.55
C PHE A 221 23.97 2.40 0.93
N GLY A 222 24.33 2.44 -0.35
CA GLY A 222 24.78 1.28 -1.12
C GLY A 222 23.63 0.34 -1.49
N SER A 223 24.00 -0.81 -2.06
CA SER A 223 23.06 -1.90 -2.27
C SER A 223 22.72 -2.58 -0.94
N ILE A 224 21.45 -2.90 -0.79
CA ILE A 224 20.88 -3.74 0.26
C ILE A 224 20.24 -4.97 -0.35
#